data_AF-A0A8T8I1P1-F1
#
_entry.id   AF-A0A8T8I1P1-F1
#
_cell.length_a   1.000
_cell.length_b   1.000
_cell.length_c   1.000
_cell.angle_alpha   90.00
_cell.angle_beta   90.00
_cell.angle_gamma   90.00
#
_symmetry.space_group_name_H-M   'P 1'
#
loop_
_entity.id
_entity.type
_entity.pdbx_description
1 polymer ?
#
loop_
_entity_poly.entity_id
_entity_poly.type
_entity_poly.pdbx_seq_one_letter_code
_entity_poly.pdbx_strand_id
1 'polypeptide(L)'
;MSSAAPDAGRVRALVVGIAEYPVWPDFERKGLDEDAVRFARWLRRSGVPADNIELLLSPPRADLPDGLVCADRPSGADKVREVLTDLLAADGDVLWVFWAGHGYQNGIDVRMIMANARPTRPT
;
A
#
# COMPACT_ATOMS: atom_id res chain seq x y z
N MET A 1 0.86 16.52 -28.82
CA MET A 1 0.45 15.14 -28.48
C MET A 1 -0.47 15.23 -27.29
N SER A 2 -1.79 15.13 -27.48
CA SER A 2 -2.72 15.06 -26.36
C SER A 2 -2.62 13.64 -25.80
N SER A 3 -2.05 13.48 -24.60
CA SER A 3 -2.17 12.19 -23.92
C SER A 3 -3.64 11.99 -23.60
N ALA A 4 -4.27 10.96 -24.16
CA ALA A 4 -5.52 10.47 -23.60
C ALA A 4 -5.28 10.12 -22.12
N ALA A 5 -6.31 10.25 -21.29
CA ALA A 5 -6.25 9.72 -19.94
C ALA A 5 -5.90 8.22 -20.02
N PRO A 6 -5.05 7.69 -19.12
CA PRO A 6 -4.72 6.27 -19.12
C PRO A 6 -5.99 5.43 -18.97
N ASP A 7 -6.05 4.31 -19.68
CA ASP A 7 -7.13 3.34 -19.53
C ASP A 7 -7.13 2.82 -18.09
N ALA A 8 -8.24 3.02 -17.36
CA ALA A 8 -8.38 2.59 -15.98
C ALA A 8 -8.21 1.07 -15.82
N GLY A 9 -8.53 0.28 -16.85
CA GLY A 9 -8.30 -1.17 -16.89
C GLY A 9 -6.81 -1.55 -16.91
N ARG A 10 -5.93 -0.62 -17.30
CA ARG A 10 -4.47 -0.78 -17.36
C ARG A 10 -3.74 -0.06 -16.23
N VAL A 11 -4.47 0.51 -15.27
CA VAL A 11 -3.90 1.06 -14.04
C VAL A 11 -3.76 -0.08 -13.03
N ARG A 12 -2.58 -0.19 -12.41
CA ARG A 12 -2.27 -1.07 -11.28
C ARG A 12 -1.97 -0.21 -10.05
N ALA A 13 -2.24 -0.72 -8.86
CA ALA A 13 -1.97 0.02 -7.64
C ALA A 13 -1.52 -0.90 -6.49
N LEU A 14 -0.47 -0.48 -5.80
CA LEU A 14 -0.17 -0.90 -4.43
C LEU A 14 -0.57 0.23 -3.48
N VAL A 15 -1.45 -0.07 -2.54
CA VAL A 15 -1.94 0.86 -1.52
C VAL A 15 -1.67 0.27 -0.15
N VAL A 16 -0.87 0.97 0.66
CA VAL A 16 -0.43 0.50 1.98
C VAL A 16 -0.90 1.46 3.07
N GLY A 17 -1.51 0.92 4.12
CA GLY A 17 -1.95 1.67 5.31
C GLY A 17 -1.53 0.98 6.60
N ILE A 18 -0.67 1.61 7.39
CA ILE A 18 -0.12 1.06 8.63
C ILE A 18 -0.45 2.00 9.78
N ALA A 19 -1.56 1.72 10.45
CA ALA A 19 -1.96 2.37 11.69
C ALA A 19 -1.42 1.64 12.92
N GLU A 20 -1.22 0.32 12.85
CA GLU A 20 -0.71 -0.51 13.94
C GLU A 20 0.71 -1.04 13.68
N TYR A 21 1.56 -0.93 14.71
CA TYR A 21 2.92 -1.47 14.71
C TYR A 21 3.10 -2.40 15.91
N PRO A 22 2.83 -3.71 15.78
CA PRO A 22 2.83 -4.63 16.93
C PRO A 22 4.13 -4.68 17.75
N VAL A 23 5.27 -4.35 17.13
CA VAL A 23 6.59 -4.28 17.80
C VAL A 23 6.84 -2.90 18.44
N TRP A 24 6.11 -1.87 18.01
CA TRP A 24 6.27 -0.47 18.43
C TRP A 24 4.90 0.16 18.74
N PRO A 25 4.23 -0.23 19.85
CA PRO A 25 2.89 0.30 20.15
C PRO A 25 2.83 1.84 20.27
N ASP A 26 3.92 2.48 20.71
CA ASP A 26 4.02 3.94 20.80
C ASP A 26 4.03 4.64 19.43
N PHE A 27 4.21 3.87 18.34
CA PHE A 27 4.19 4.35 16.97
C PHE A 27 2.82 4.15 16.32
N GLU A 28 1.82 3.65 17.02
CA GLU A 28 0.47 3.54 16.45
C GLU A 28 -0.10 4.91 16.10
N ARG A 29 -0.70 5.00 14.91
CA ARG A 29 -1.33 6.23 14.43
C ARG A 29 -2.64 5.91 13.73
N LYS A 30 -3.74 6.05 14.48
CA LYS A 30 -5.11 5.83 14.00
C LYS A 30 -5.38 6.66 12.74
N GLY A 31 -6.07 6.05 11.79
CA GLY A 31 -6.54 6.69 10.56
C GLY A 31 -5.64 6.49 9.34
N LEU A 32 -4.39 6.03 9.49
CA LEU A 32 -3.51 5.76 8.33
C LEU A 32 -4.03 4.61 7.45
N ASP A 33 -4.63 3.60 8.08
CA ASP A 33 -5.34 2.52 7.41
C ASP A 33 -6.63 3.02 6.73
N GLU A 34 -7.35 3.96 7.33
CA GLU A 34 -8.48 4.63 6.68
C GLU A 34 -8.08 5.45 5.46
N ASP A 35 -6.95 6.17 5.53
CA ASP A 35 -6.44 6.97 4.41
C ASP A 35 -6.12 6.08 3.20
N ALA A 36 -5.46 4.93 3.44
CA ALA A 36 -5.23 3.91 2.43
C ALA A 36 -6.54 3.39 1.82
N VAL A 37 -7.54 3.06 2.66
CA VAL A 37 -8.86 2.63 2.17
C VAL A 37 -9.52 3.74 1.35
N ARG A 38 -9.49 5.00 1.78
CA ARG A 38 -10.08 6.13 1.05
C ARG A 38 -9.42 6.31 -0.32
N PHE A 39 -8.10 6.15 -0.40
CA PHE A 39 -7.36 6.21 -1.66
C PHE A 39 -7.74 5.06 -2.60
N ALA A 40 -7.76 3.81 -2.10
CA ALA A 40 -8.18 2.65 -2.88
C ALA A 40 -9.61 2.80 -3.42
N ARG A 41 -10.54 3.32 -2.59
CA ARG A 41 -11.91 3.60 -3.03
C ARG A 41 -11.99 4.70 -4.09
N TRP A 42 -11.11 5.70 -4.01
CA TRP A 42 -11.03 6.74 -5.04
C TRP A 42 -10.57 6.16 -6.39
N LEU A 43 -9.62 5.22 -6.40
CA LEU A 43 -9.24 4.48 -7.60
C LEU A 43 -10.41 3.66 -8.16
N ARG A 44 -11.13 2.93 -7.29
CA ARG A 44 -12.35 2.18 -7.68
C ARG A 44 -13.40 3.07 -8.34
N ARG A 45 -13.71 4.22 -7.73
CA ARG A 45 -14.66 5.20 -8.29
C ARG A 45 -14.18 5.82 -9.60
N SER A 46 -12.87 5.85 -9.82
CA SER A 46 -12.25 6.29 -11.08
C SER A 46 -12.22 5.19 -12.16
N GLY A 47 -12.78 4.01 -11.88
CA GLY A 47 -12.93 2.91 -12.85
C GLY A 47 -11.84 1.85 -12.80
N VAL A 48 -10.85 1.95 -11.90
CA VAL A 48 -9.79 0.94 -11.76
C VAL A 48 -10.41 -0.36 -11.22
N PRO A 49 -10.24 -1.53 -11.88
CA PRO A 49 -10.75 -2.81 -11.38
C PRO A 49 -10.23 -3.15 -9.98
N ALA A 50 -11.03 -3.85 -9.17
CA ALA A 50 -10.63 -4.23 -7.81
C ALA A 50 -9.39 -5.14 -7.83
N ASP A 51 -9.34 -6.10 -8.75
CA ASP A 51 -8.21 -7.02 -8.97
C ASP A 51 -6.92 -6.31 -9.44
N ASN A 52 -7.00 -5.02 -9.78
CA ASN A 52 -5.84 -4.21 -10.12
C ASN A 52 -5.29 -3.44 -8.91
N ILE A 53 -5.92 -3.53 -7.74
CA ILE A 53 -5.58 -2.77 -6.53
C ILE A 53 -5.21 -3.73 -5.42
N GLU A 54 -3.92 -3.80 -5.12
CA GLU A 54 -3.38 -4.51 -3.98
C GLU A 54 -3.40 -3.62 -2.75
N LEU A 55 -4.19 -4.00 -1.74
CA LEU A 55 -4.39 -3.23 -0.52
C LEU A 55 -3.83 -3.97 0.68
N LEU A 56 -2.79 -3.41 1.30
CA LEU A 56 -2.13 -3.96 2.48
C LEU A 56 -2.40 -3.08 3.70
N LEU A 57 -3.04 -3.64 4.74
CA LEU A 57 -3.42 -2.89 5.93
C LEU A 57 -2.86 -3.48 7.23
N SER A 58 -2.47 -2.61 8.15
CA SER A 58 -2.24 -2.96 9.54
C SER A 58 -3.04 -2.00 10.45
N PRO A 59 -4.07 -2.48 11.17
CA PRO A 59 -4.57 -3.85 11.20
C PRO A 59 -5.27 -4.27 9.89
N PRO A 60 -5.36 -5.58 9.59
CA PRO A 60 -6.10 -6.07 8.43
C PRO A 60 -7.60 -5.86 8.65
N ARG A 61 -8.35 -5.67 7.56
CA ARG A 61 -9.80 -5.42 7.60
C ARG A 61 -10.51 -6.44 6.70
N ALA A 62 -11.56 -7.09 7.21
CA ALA A 62 -12.34 -8.07 6.46
C ALA A 62 -13.43 -7.43 5.57
N ASP A 63 -14.10 -6.40 6.09
CA ASP A 63 -15.29 -5.81 5.45
C ASP A 63 -14.94 -4.47 4.80
N LEU A 64 -14.36 -4.52 3.60
CA LEU A 64 -14.03 -3.33 2.82
C LEU A 64 -15.09 -3.05 1.74
N PRO A 65 -15.42 -1.77 1.50
CA PRO A 65 -16.41 -1.39 0.49
C PRO A 65 -15.87 -1.54 -0.94
N ASP A 66 -16.76 -1.38 -1.92
CA ASP A 66 -16.43 -1.26 -3.35
C ASP A 66 -15.73 -2.50 -3.96
N GLY A 67 -15.89 -3.67 -3.31
CA GLY A 67 -15.28 -4.94 -3.71
C GLY A 67 -13.79 -5.04 -3.42
N LEU A 68 -13.24 -4.10 -2.64
CA LEU A 68 -11.84 -4.15 -2.22
C LEU A 68 -11.61 -5.32 -1.26
N VAL A 69 -10.45 -5.94 -1.37
CA VAL A 69 -10.01 -6.99 -0.45
C VAL A 69 -8.71 -6.55 0.19
N CYS A 70 -8.59 -6.70 1.51
CA CYS A 70 -7.32 -6.53 2.19
C CYS A 70 -6.50 -7.79 1.92
N ALA A 71 -5.55 -7.72 1.00
CA ALA A 71 -4.79 -8.88 0.55
C ALA A 71 -3.98 -9.49 1.71
N ASP A 72 -3.35 -8.65 2.54
CA ASP A 72 -2.60 -9.08 3.71
C ASP A 72 -2.24 -7.89 4.63
N ARG A 73 -1.55 -8.17 5.74
CA ARG A 73 -0.77 -7.16 6.47
C ARG A 73 0.53 -6.87 5.73
N PRO A 74 1.04 -5.63 5.72
CA PRO A 74 2.41 -5.33 5.32
C PRO A 74 3.37 -5.81 6.43
N SER A 75 3.39 -7.13 6.62
CA SER A 75 4.06 -7.79 7.72
C SER A 75 5.54 -7.47 7.62
N GLY A 76 6.23 -7.84 6.54
CA GLY A 76 7.62 -7.45 6.29
C GLY A 76 7.85 -6.85 4.89
N ALA A 77 9.08 -6.38 4.67
CA ALA A 77 9.47 -5.79 3.39
C ALA A 77 9.40 -6.79 2.23
N ASP A 78 9.50 -8.09 2.50
CA ASP A 78 9.43 -9.14 1.49
C ASP A 78 8.03 -9.23 0.89
N LYS A 79 6.96 -9.10 1.70
CA LYS A 79 5.59 -9.12 1.17
C LYS A 79 5.30 -7.92 0.26
N VAL A 80 5.78 -6.72 0.65
CA VAL A 80 5.64 -5.53 -0.19
C VAL A 80 6.44 -5.69 -1.50
N ARG A 81 7.64 -6.29 -1.45
CA ARG A 81 8.45 -6.56 -2.65
C ARG A 81 7.82 -7.61 -3.57
N GLU A 82 7.27 -8.68 -3.01
CA GLU A 82 6.53 -9.71 -3.74
C GLU A 82 5.39 -9.06 -4.52
N VAL A 83 4.51 -8.32 -3.82
CA VAL A 83 3.38 -7.63 -4.44
C VAL A 83 3.83 -6.63 -5.51
N LEU A 84 4.86 -5.84 -5.25
CA LEU A 84 5.42 -4.94 -6.26
C LEU A 84 5.93 -5.69 -7.49
N THR A 85 6.60 -6.83 -7.29
CA THR A 85 7.14 -7.64 -8.39
C THR A 85 6.00 -8.20 -9.24
N ASP A 86 4.94 -8.71 -8.61
CA ASP A 86 3.77 -9.25 -9.29
C ASP A 86 3.03 -8.16 -10.08
N LEU A 87 2.86 -6.98 -9.50
CA LEU A 87 2.24 -5.83 -10.18
C LEU A 87 3.09 -5.31 -11.36
N LEU A 88 4.42 -5.38 -11.26
CA LEU A 88 5.33 -5.01 -12.34
C LEU A 88 5.37 -6.06 -13.47
N ALA A 89 5.08 -7.32 -13.16
CA ALA A 89 4.98 -8.39 -14.14
C ALA A 89 3.63 -8.40 -14.87
N ALA A 90 2.59 -7.82 -14.26
CA ALA A 90 1.28 -7.68 -14.86
C ALA A 90 1.28 -6.62 -15.98
N ASP A 91 0.48 -6.84 -17.03
CA ASP A 91 0.27 -5.83 -18.08
C ASP A 91 -0.46 -4.60 -17.52
N GLY A 92 0.06 -3.41 -17.83
CA GLY A 92 -0.44 -2.12 -17.36
C GLY A 92 0.36 -0.94 -17.91
N ASP A 93 -0.26 0.24 -17.92
CA ASP A 93 0.37 1.49 -18.36
C ASP A 93 0.83 2.36 -17.19
N VAL A 94 0.22 2.18 -16.02
CA VAL A 94 0.47 3.01 -14.83
C VAL A 94 0.48 2.15 -13.58
N LEU A 95 1.51 2.32 -12.75
CA LEU A 95 1.57 1.77 -11.40
C LEU A 95 1.48 2.91 -10.38
N TRP A 96 0.40 2.92 -9.58
CA TRP A 96 0.30 3.75 -8.39
C TRP A 96 0.93 3.06 -7.19
N VAL A 97 1.75 3.78 -6.44
CA VAL A 97 2.20 3.36 -5.11
C VAL A 97 1.78 4.41 -4.11
N PHE A 98 0.87 4.05 -3.22
CA PHE A 98 0.41 4.91 -2.13
C PHE A 98 0.81 4.32 -0.80
N TRP A 99 1.37 5.14 0.08
CA TRP A 99 1.82 4.71 1.40
C TRP A 99 1.38 5.66 2.50
N ALA A 100 0.59 5.15 3.43
CA ALA A 100 0.23 5.80 4.68
C ALA A 100 0.81 4.98 5.84
N GLY A 101 1.89 5.47 6.44
CA GLY A 101 2.67 4.76 7.47
C GLY A 101 3.84 5.61 7.91
N HIS A 102 4.53 5.18 8.96
CA HIS A 102 5.80 5.81 9.34
C HIS A 102 6.87 5.58 8.29
N GLY A 103 7.70 6.60 8.16
CA GLY A 103 8.96 6.52 7.44
C GLY A 103 10.00 7.36 8.16
N TYR A 104 11.25 7.15 7.83
CA TYR A 104 12.33 8.00 8.29
C TYR A 104 13.23 8.37 7.13
N GLN A 105 13.90 9.50 7.28
CA GLN A 105 14.87 9.99 6.32
C GLN A 105 16.24 10.02 6.97
N ASN A 106 17.24 9.49 6.27
CA ASN A 106 18.64 9.57 6.67
C ASN A 106 19.46 10.12 5.49
N GLY A 107 19.75 11.42 5.51
CA GLY A 107 20.33 12.11 4.36
C GLY A 107 19.37 12.11 3.17
N ILE A 108 19.79 11.46 2.07
CA ILE A 108 18.95 11.29 0.86
C ILE A 108 18.10 10.01 0.89
N ASP A 109 18.37 9.11 1.84
CA ASP A 109 17.64 7.84 1.93
C ASP A 109 16.30 8.06 2.64
N VAL A 110 15.21 7.71 1.97
CA VAL A 110 13.88 7.62 2.58
C VAL A 110 13.53 6.15 2.75
N ARG A 111 13.13 5.77 3.97
CA ARG A 111 12.73 4.40 4.29
C ARG A 111 11.33 4.37 4.84
N MET A 112 10.53 3.44 4.34
CA MET A 112 9.19 3.17 4.83
C MET A 112 9.25 2.04 5.86
N ILE A 113 8.58 2.22 7.00
CA ILE A 113 8.61 1.27 8.12
C ILE A 113 7.43 0.29 7.97
N MET A 114 7.76 -1.00 7.89
CA MET A 114 6.80 -2.11 7.83
C MET A 114 6.13 -2.36 9.19
N ALA A 115 4.95 -2.99 9.21
CA ALA A 115 4.20 -3.19 10.45
C ALA A 115 4.98 -4.04 11.48
N ASN A 116 5.73 -5.05 11.03
CA ASN A 116 6.53 -5.91 11.91
C ASN A 116 7.99 -5.46 12.08
N ALA A 117 8.36 -4.27 11.58
CA ALA A 117 9.75 -3.83 11.57
C ALA A 117 10.37 -4.03 12.95
N ARG A 118 11.57 -4.58 13.02
CA ARG A 118 12.32 -4.75 14.27
C ARG A 118 13.55 -3.87 14.21
N PRO A 119 14.00 -3.30 15.35
CA PRO A 119 15.29 -2.65 15.36
C PRO A 119 16.34 -3.72 15.07
N THR A 120 17.02 -3.61 13.92
CA THR A 120 18.21 -4.41 13.64
C THR A 120 19.31 -3.88 14.55
N ARG A 121 19.72 -4.67 15.54
CA ARG A 121 20.90 -4.34 16.36
C ARG A 121 22.10 -4.27 15.40
N PRO A 122 22.90 -3.19 15.42
CA PRO A 122 24.15 -3.19 14.66
C PRO A 122 25.01 -4.34 15.18
N THR A 123 25.45 -5.22 14.28
CA THR A 123 26.55 -6.16 14.55
C THR A 123 27.87 -5.42 14.49
#